data_AF-A0A934DAW8-F1
#
_entry.id   AF-A0A934DAW8-F1
#
_cell.length_a   1.000
_cell.length_b   1.000
_cell.length_c   1.000
_cell.angle_alpha   90.00
_cell.angle_beta   90.00
_cell.angle_gamma   90.00
#
_symmetry.space_group_name_H-M   'P 1'
#
loop_
_entity.id
_entity.type
_entity.pdbx_description
1 polymer ?
#
loop_
_entity_poly.entity_id
_entity_poly.type
_entity_poly.pdbx_seq_one_letter_code
_entity_poly.pdbx_strand_id
1 'polypeptide(L)'
;MKRHEVSGRRQGYNEGLFLPILALGSPTHPLPSFYYDGWLKTYRAETWYGMTYFVFPPLFGHHYGQCWIDCRNIVDGKNKEFGITYFENSRRATLANRQYCIENPMKFKGYSDSLWGLTACDGPGKDGAKGYFARGAPNSEIDDGTIAPTAAGGSISFTPKESIKALRTMYALLCTGNDRR
;
A
#
# COMPACT_ATOMS: atom_id res chain seq x y z
N MET A 1 11.40 -36.31 -12.27
CA MET A 1 10.83 -35.02 -12.74
C MET A 1 11.52 -33.90 -11.97
N LYS A 2 12.44 -33.16 -12.60
CA LYS A 2 13.22 -32.11 -11.91
C LYS A 2 12.29 -30.95 -11.56
N ARG A 3 12.20 -30.61 -10.27
CA ARG A 3 11.53 -29.39 -9.81
C ARG A 3 12.34 -28.22 -10.36
N HIS A 4 11.81 -27.53 -11.36
CA HIS A 4 12.31 -26.21 -11.70
C HIS A 4 11.85 -25.27 -10.59
N GLU A 5 12.68 -25.11 -9.55
CA GLU A 5 12.55 -23.99 -8.62
C GLU A 5 12.88 -22.72 -9.39
N VAL A 6 11.85 -22.00 -9.79
CA VAL A 6 12.00 -20.64 -10.30
C VAL A 6 12.36 -19.75 -9.11
N SER A 7 13.67 -19.56 -8.90
CA SER A 7 14.23 -18.61 -7.94
C SER A 7 13.96 -17.18 -8.40
N GLY A 8 12.81 -16.66 -7.99
CA GLY A 8 12.50 -15.24 -7.83
C GLY A 8 11.38 -15.19 -6.81
N ARG A 9 11.53 -14.47 -5.71
CA ARG A 9 10.52 -14.40 -4.63
C ARG A 9 9.20 -13.83 -5.17
N ARG A 10 8.36 -14.68 -5.74
CA ARG A 10 6.97 -14.39 -6.13
C ARG A 10 6.09 -14.55 -4.89
N GLN A 11 6.26 -13.64 -3.94
CA GLN A 11 5.58 -13.64 -2.65
C GLN A 11 4.56 -12.50 -2.65
N GLY A 12 3.28 -12.82 -2.49
CA GLY A 12 2.29 -11.86 -2.05
C GLY A 12 2.28 -11.77 -0.51
N TYR A 13 1.53 -10.87 0.10
CA TYR A 13 0.77 -9.80 -0.50
C TYR A 13 1.70 -8.64 -0.90
N ASN A 14 1.59 -8.14 -2.13
CA ASN A 14 2.35 -6.99 -2.63
C ASN A 14 1.60 -6.33 -3.81
N GLU A 15 2.21 -5.33 -4.46
CA GLU A 15 1.65 -4.59 -5.59
C GLU A 15 1.31 -5.45 -6.83
N GLY A 16 1.93 -6.63 -6.92
CA GLY A 16 1.82 -7.56 -8.03
C GLY A 16 0.53 -8.38 -8.05
N LEU A 17 -0.48 -8.05 -7.23
CA LEU A 17 -1.78 -8.76 -7.17
C LEU A 17 -2.42 -9.01 -8.55
N PHE A 18 -2.21 -8.09 -9.49
CA PHE A 18 -2.75 -8.18 -10.85
C PHE A 18 -2.04 -9.22 -11.73
N LEU A 19 -0.75 -9.50 -11.48
CA LEU A 19 0.07 -10.34 -12.35
C LEU A 19 -0.39 -11.81 -12.39
N PRO A 20 -0.70 -12.48 -11.25
CA PRO A 20 -1.27 -13.82 -11.30
C PRO A 20 -2.59 -13.89 -12.07
N ILE A 21 -3.42 -12.84 -11.99
CA ILE A 21 -4.72 -12.80 -12.66
C ILE A 21 -4.53 -12.77 -14.19
N LEU A 22 -3.66 -11.90 -14.68
CA LEU A 22 -3.29 -11.87 -16.10
C LEU A 22 -2.69 -13.20 -16.57
N ALA A 23 -1.82 -13.79 -15.76
CA ALA A 23 -1.13 -15.02 -16.11
C ALA A 23 -2.09 -16.22 -16.19
N LEU A 24 -3.08 -16.30 -15.28
CA LEU A 24 -4.12 -17.33 -15.32
C LEU A 24 -5.13 -17.09 -16.45
N GLY A 25 -5.45 -15.82 -16.73
CA GLY A 25 -6.44 -15.42 -17.75
C GLY A 25 -5.90 -15.36 -19.18
N SER A 26 -4.62 -15.66 -19.42
CA SER A 26 -4.02 -15.61 -20.74
C SER A 26 -4.67 -16.63 -21.70
N PRO A 27 -5.19 -16.21 -22.86
CA PRO A 27 -5.84 -17.13 -23.81
C PRO A 27 -4.87 -18.02 -24.58
N THR A 28 -3.57 -17.66 -24.62
CA THR A 28 -2.54 -18.37 -25.39
C THR A 28 -1.49 -19.04 -24.50
N HIS A 29 -1.22 -18.48 -23.32
CA HIS A 29 -0.19 -18.96 -22.40
C HIS A 29 -0.65 -18.93 -20.93
N PRO A 30 -1.75 -19.63 -20.57
CA PRO A 30 -2.24 -19.63 -19.20
C PRO A 30 -1.26 -20.36 -18.28
N LEU A 31 -0.99 -19.77 -17.10
CA LEU A 31 -0.30 -20.50 -16.04
C LEU A 31 -1.24 -21.53 -15.39
N PRO A 32 -0.70 -22.67 -14.93
CA PRO A 32 -1.45 -23.57 -14.05
C PRO A 32 -1.93 -22.87 -12.77
N SER A 33 -3.12 -23.23 -12.28
CA SER A 33 -3.74 -22.63 -11.08
C SER A 33 -2.89 -22.73 -9.81
N PHE A 34 -2.08 -23.77 -9.67
CA PHE A 34 -1.23 -23.97 -8.48
C PHE A 34 -0.20 -22.84 -8.27
N TYR A 35 0.13 -22.06 -9.30
CA TYR A 35 0.97 -20.87 -9.15
C TYR A 35 0.28 -19.80 -8.30
N TYR A 36 -1.04 -19.65 -8.45
CA TYR A 36 -1.82 -18.74 -7.62
C TYR A 36 -1.98 -19.28 -6.20
N ASP A 37 -2.15 -20.60 -6.01
CA ASP A 37 -2.13 -21.19 -4.67
C ASP A 37 -0.81 -20.91 -3.94
N GLY A 38 0.31 -20.97 -4.67
CA GLY A 38 1.63 -20.58 -4.16
C GLY A 38 1.72 -19.11 -3.76
N TRP A 39 1.13 -18.22 -4.57
CA TRP A 39 1.02 -16.79 -4.26
C TRP A 39 0.27 -16.53 -2.95
N LEU A 40 -0.90 -17.17 -2.77
CA LEU A 40 -1.74 -16.98 -1.58
C LEU A 40 -1.09 -17.46 -0.29
N LYS A 41 -0.26 -18.50 -0.33
CA LYS A 41 0.44 -19.04 0.85
C LYS A 41 1.40 -18.05 1.51
N THR A 42 1.82 -17.03 0.78
CA THR A 42 2.81 -16.06 1.26
C THR A 42 2.19 -14.85 1.96
N TYR A 43 0.86 -14.70 1.89
CA TYR A 43 0.16 -13.58 2.51
C TYR A 43 0.34 -13.60 4.02
N ARG A 44 0.87 -12.51 4.56
CA ARG A 44 1.05 -12.31 6.00
C ARG A 44 -0.02 -11.36 6.51
N ALA A 45 -0.93 -11.88 7.33
CA ALA A 45 -1.87 -11.06 8.07
C ALA A 45 -1.24 -10.63 9.39
N GLU A 46 -1.37 -9.35 9.72
CA GLU A 46 -0.98 -8.82 11.03
C GLU A 46 -2.06 -7.86 11.52
N THR A 47 -1.99 -7.52 12.81
CA THR A 47 -2.94 -6.59 13.43
C THR A 47 -2.21 -5.34 13.88
N TRP A 48 -2.62 -4.19 13.34
CA TRP A 48 -2.10 -2.88 13.70
C TRP A 48 -3.27 -1.94 13.98
N TYR A 49 -3.18 -1.17 15.06
CA TYR A 49 -4.23 -0.22 15.47
C TYR A 49 -5.64 -0.84 15.53
N GLY A 50 -5.72 -2.10 15.98
CA GLY A 50 -6.97 -2.86 16.08
C GLY A 50 -7.52 -3.40 14.75
N MET A 51 -6.78 -3.27 13.64
CA MET A 51 -7.19 -3.73 12.31
C MET A 51 -6.31 -4.89 11.84
N THR A 52 -6.92 -6.03 11.52
CA THR A 52 -6.23 -7.17 10.90
C THR A 52 -6.33 -7.12 9.37
N TYR A 53 -5.20 -7.17 8.68
CA TYR A 53 -5.11 -7.13 7.21
C TYR A 53 -3.81 -7.78 6.71
N PHE A 54 -3.75 -8.12 5.42
CA PHE A 54 -2.53 -8.57 4.74
C PHE A 54 -1.58 -7.39 4.55
N VAL A 55 -0.42 -7.46 5.19
CA VAL A 55 0.48 -6.31 5.32
C VAL A 55 1.38 -6.14 4.11
N PHE A 56 1.37 -4.94 3.55
CA PHE A 56 2.41 -4.41 2.69
C PHE A 56 2.61 -2.91 3.05
N PRO A 57 3.72 -2.54 3.72
CA PRO A 57 3.80 -1.23 4.40
C PRO A 57 3.66 0.01 3.48
N PRO A 58 4.28 0.06 2.28
CA PRO A 58 4.06 1.18 1.35
C PRO A 58 2.67 1.13 0.70
N LEU A 59 1.87 2.19 0.78
CA LEU A 59 0.47 2.12 0.32
C LEU A 59 0.27 1.78 -1.18
N PHE A 60 1.27 2.00 -2.04
CA PHE A 60 1.14 1.66 -3.46
C PHE A 60 0.80 0.18 -3.72
N GLY A 61 1.24 -0.73 -2.83
CA GLY A 61 0.92 -2.16 -2.97
C GLY A 61 -0.57 -2.48 -2.78
N HIS A 62 -1.29 -1.58 -2.11
CA HIS A 62 -2.74 -1.66 -1.93
C HIS A 62 -3.51 -0.94 -3.06
N HIS A 63 -2.82 -0.21 -3.94
CA HIS A 63 -3.42 0.61 -5.00
C HIS A 63 -3.35 -0.06 -6.37
N TYR A 64 -2.14 -0.45 -6.82
CA TYR A 64 -1.89 -0.71 -8.25
C TYR A 64 -2.78 -1.79 -8.87
N GLY A 65 -2.98 -2.92 -8.18
CA GLY A 65 -3.86 -3.98 -8.69
C GLY A 65 -5.34 -3.57 -8.73
N GLN A 66 -5.77 -2.72 -7.79
CA GLN A 66 -7.17 -2.31 -7.63
C GLN A 66 -7.54 -1.08 -8.46
N CYS A 67 -6.57 -0.44 -9.14
CA CYS A 67 -6.87 0.56 -10.17
C CYS A 67 -7.59 -0.04 -11.39
N TRP A 68 -7.38 -1.33 -11.66
CA TRP A 68 -7.91 -2.02 -12.84
C TRP A 68 -8.99 -3.05 -12.53
N ILE A 69 -9.02 -3.55 -11.29
CA ILE A 69 -9.98 -4.56 -10.84
C ILE A 69 -10.84 -3.98 -9.72
N ASP A 70 -12.15 -4.04 -9.89
CA ASP A 70 -13.10 -3.74 -8.82
C ASP A 70 -13.10 -4.86 -7.77
N CYS A 71 -12.30 -4.66 -6.74
CA CYS A 71 -12.07 -5.62 -5.67
C CYS A 71 -13.08 -5.54 -4.51
N ARG A 72 -14.16 -4.75 -4.62
CA ARG A 72 -15.14 -4.55 -3.54
C ARG A 72 -15.76 -5.86 -3.05
N ASN A 73 -16.04 -6.78 -3.97
CA ASN A 73 -16.72 -8.05 -3.71
C ASN A 73 -15.88 -9.27 -4.10
N ILE A 74 -14.57 -9.10 -4.31
CA ILE A 74 -13.68 -10.20 -4.70
C ILE A 74 -13.02 -10.79 -3.45
N VAL A 75 -13.12 -12.11 -3.34
CA VAL A 75 -12.50 -12.92 -2.29
C VAL A 75 -11.92 -14.19 -2.90
N ASP A 76 -10.64 -14.45 -2.61
CA ASP A 76 -10.01 -15.75 -2.88
C ASP A 76 -10.03 -16.64 -1.63
N GLY A 77 -9.36 -17.80 -1.69
CA GLY A 77 -9.26 -18.72 -0.56
C GLY A 77 -8.67 -18.08 0.71
N LYS A 78 -7.62 -17.27 0.57
CA LYS A 78 -6.94 -16.63 1.70
C LYS A 78 -7.80 -15.51 2.30
N ASN A 79 -8.39 -14.67 1.46
CA ASN A 79 -9.35 -13.66 1.85
C ASN A 79 -10.56 -14.25 2.61
N LYS A 80 -11.07 -15.40 2.16
CA LYS A 80 -12.15 -16.13 2.85
C LYS A 80 -11.74 -16.61 4.25
N GLU A 81 -10.54 -17.14 4.43
CA GLU A 81 -10.00 -17.54 5.75
C GLU A 81 -10.03 -16.39 6.76
N PHE A 82 -9.78 -15.16 6.29
CA PHE A 82 -9.73 -13.96 7.13
C PHE A 82 -11.02 -13.14 7.14
N GLY A 83 -12.07 -13.59 6.43
CA GLY A 83 -13.35 -12.90 6.34
C GLY A 83 -13.24 -11.48 5.78
N ILE A 84 -12.34 -11.24 4.82
CA ILE A 84 -12.01 -9.90 4.32
C ILE A 84 -11.98 -9.86 2.78
N THR A 85 -12.51 -8.81 2.16
CA THR A 85 -12.34 -8.56 0.71
C THR A 85 -11.01 -7.87 0.44
N TYR A 86 -10.54 -7.90 -0.82
CA TYR A 86 -9.35 -7.14 -1.20
C TYR A 86 -9.51 -5.62 -0.99
N PHE A 87 -10.72 -5.10 -1.22
CA PHE A 87 -11.04 -3.71 -0.96
C PHE A 87 -10.96 -3.36 0.53
N GLU A 88 -11.57 -4.20 1.38
CA GLU A 88 -11.53 -4.00 2.83
C GLU A 88 -10.10 -4.16 3.38
N ASN A 89 -9.30 -5.05 2.80
CA ASN A 89 -7.88 -5.18 3.10
C ASN A 89 -7.12 -3.87 2.85
N SER A 90 -7.31 -3.26 1.67
CA SER A 90 -6.68 -1.99 1.34
C SER A 90 -7.21 -0.84 2.19
N ARG A 91 -8.50 -0.82 2.52
CA ARG A 91 -9.06 0.17 3.46
C ARG A 91 -8.40 0.10 4.83
N ARG A 92 -8.23 -1.10 5.40
CA ARG A 92 -7.54 -1.29 6.68
C ARG A 92 -6.08 -0.87 6.63
N ALA A 93 -5.36 -1.23 5.55
CA ALA A 93 -3.98 -0.82 5.36
C ALA A 93 -3.84 0.71 5.27
N THR A 94 -4.72 1.38 4.53
CA THR A 94 -4.79 2.84 4.46
C THR A 94 -5.04 3.48 5.83
N LEU A 95 -6.02 2.97 6.59
CA LEU A 95 -6.32 3.49 7.92
C LEU A 95 -5.16 3.26 8.89
N ALA A 96 -4.48 2.11 8.83
CA ALA A 96 -3.32 1.83 9.66
C ALA A 96 -2.13 2.75 9.32
N ASN A 97 -1.87 3.01 8.03
CA ASN A 97 -0.86 3.96 7.58
C ASN A 97 -1.16 5.38 8.07
N ARG A 98 -2.42 5.82 7.94
CA ARG A 98 -2.88 7.11 8.48
C ARG A 98 -2.72 7.19 9.99
N GLN A 99 -3.09 6.13 10.72
CA GLN A 99 -3.01 6.10 12.18
C GLN A 99 -1.56 6.17 12.67
N TYR A 100 -0.62 5.48 12.00
CA TYR A 100 0.80 5.64 12.26
C TYR A 100 1.27 7.09 12.12
N CYS A 101 0.87 7.77 11.04
CA CYS A 101 1.20 9.19 10.86
C CYS A 101 0.57 10.09 11.93
N ILE A 102 -0.60 9.75 12.46
CA ILE A 102 -1.25 10.49 13.55
C ILE A 102 -0.47 10.33 14.85
N GLU A 103 -0.07 9.10 15.18
CA GLU A 103 0.71 8.82 16.39
C GLU A 103 2.12 9.39 16.31
N ASN A 104 2.68 9.46 15.10
CA ASN A 104 3.94 10.14 14.78
C ASN A 104 5.06 9.76 15.79
N PRO A 105 5.42 8.47 15.90
CA PRO A 105 6.38 8.00 16.91
C PRO A 105 7.75 8.67 16.75
N MET A 106 8.13 9.03 15.52
CA MET A 106 9.38 9.72 15.18
C MET A 106 9.31 11.25 15.36
N LYS A 107 8.14 11.80 15.73
CA LYS A 107 7.91 13.22 16.00
C LYS A 107 8.26 14.15 14.83
N PHE A 108 8.04 13.70 13.59
CA PHE A 108 8.24 14.53 12.40
C PHE A 108 7.28 15.72 12.38
N LYS A 109 7.75 16.85 11.88
CA LYS A 109 6.94 18.07 11.76
C LYS A 109 5.83 17.85 10.72
N GLY A 110 4.61 18.28 11.08
CA GLY A 110 3.48 18.34 10.16
C GLY A 110 2.63 17.07 10.12
N TYR A 111 3.16 15.92 10.51
CA TYR A 111 2.41 14.66 10.61
C TYR A 111 1.16 14.84 11.46
N SER A 112 0.00 14.48 10.91
CA SER A 112 -1.29 14.69 11.56
C SER A 112 -2.40 13.89 10.89
N ASP A 113 -3.61 14.06 11.41
CA ASP A 113 -4.83 13.47 10.87
C ASP A 113 -5.23 13.99 9.47
N SER A 114 -4.56 15.06 9.01
CA SER A 114 -4.74 15.71 7.71
C SER A 114 -3.44 15.84 6.91
N LEU A 115 -2.32 15.31 7.42
CA LEU A 115 -1.03 15.27 6.73
C LEU A 115 -0.40 13.92 7.03
N TRP A 116 -0.67 12.97 6.15
CA TRP A 116 -0.30 11.57 6.27
C TRP A 116 -0.11 10.97 4.89
N GLY A 117 0.50 9.78 4.84
CA GLY A 117 0.61 8.99 3.64
C GLY A 117 2.05 8.59 3.36
N LEU A 118 2.39 7.36 3.76
CA LEU A 118 3.69 6.76 3.49
C LEU A 118 3.59 5.75 2.36
N THR A 119 4.40 5.95 1.33
CA THR A 119 4.55 5.03 0.20
C THR A 119 5.90 5.28 -0.45
N ALA A 120 6.32 4.39 -1.36
CA ALA A 120 7.55 4.56 -2.10
C ALA A 120 7.53 5.89 -2.89
N CYS A 121 8.55 6.73 -2.66
CA CYS A 121 8.66 8.04 -3.31
C CYS A 121 10.10 8.57 -3.25
N ASP A 122 10.33 9.67 -3.95
CA ASP A 122 11.50 10.51 -3.73
C ASP A 122 11.41 11.19 -2.36
N GLY A 123 12.55 11.43 -1.74
CA GLY A 123 12.67 12.32 -0.59
C GLY A 123 14.04 12.96 -0.49
N PRO A 124 14.33 13.66 0.63
CA PRO A 124 15.51 14.50 0.77
C PRO A 124 16.85 13.74 0.75
N GLY A 125 16.81 12.39 0.87
CA GLY A 125 17.98 11.51 0.90
C GLY A 125 18.95 11.81 2.05
N LYS A 126 20.14 11.19 2.01
CA LYS A 126 21.25 11.51 2.92
C LYS A 126 22.18 12.49 2.21
N ASP A 127 22.68 13.48 2.94
CA ASP A 127 23.73 14.42 2.49
C ASP A 127 23.39 15.25 1.23
N GLY A 128 22.10 15.55 1.00
CA GLY A 128 21.67 16.45 -0.07
C GLY A 128 21.49 15.81 -1.45
N ALA A 129 21.70 14.49 -1.60
CA ALA A 129 21.32 13.76 -2.80
C ALA A 129 19.85 13.32 -2.70
N LYS A 130 19.02 13.60 -3.72
CA LYS A 130 17.64 13.05 -3.80
C LYS A 130 17.70 11.52 -3.70
N GLY A 131 17.01 10.96 -2.72
CA GLY A 131 16.96 9.51 -2.49
C GLY A 131 15.56 8.95 -2.69
N TYR A 132 15.46 7.84 -3.45
CA TYR A 132 14.23 7.07 -3.57
C TYR A 132 14.19 5.98 -2.51
N PHE A 133 13.12 5.92 -1.72
CA PHE A 133 12.96 4.91 -0.67
C PHE A 133 11.54 4.34 -0.67
N ALA A 134 11.43 3.05 -0.36
CA ALA A 134 10.17 2.36 -0.16
C ALA A 134 9.59 2.69 1.22
N ARG A 135 9.15 3.93 1.41
CA ARG A 135 8.54 4.37 2.68
C ARG A 135 7.22 3.67 2.90
N GLY A 136 6.94 3.36 4.15
CA GLY A 136 5.74 2.65 4.54
C GLY A 136 5.78 2.36 6.02
N ALA A 137 4.61 2.31 6.63
CA ALA A 137 4.37 1.90 8.02
C ALA A 137 2.89 1.58 8.18
N PRO A 138 2.47 0.78 9.18
CA PRO A 138 3.29 0.09 10.20
C PRO A 138 4.00 -1.19 9.67
N ASN A 139 4.69 -1.95 10.54
CA ASN A 139 5.48 -3.19 10.29
C ASN A 139 6.88 -3.03 9.66
N SER A 140 7.04 -2.12 8.72
CA SER A 140 8.34 -1.60 8.29
C SER A 140 8.35 -0.13 8.64
N GLU A 141 9.45 0.41 9.16
CA GLU A 141 9.52 1.81 9.61
C GLU A 141 10.53 2.58 8.76
N ILE A 142 10.50 2.39 7.44
CA ILE A 142 11.16 3.33 6.55
C ILE A 142 10.30 4.60 6.54
N ASP A 143 10.50 5.43 7.55
CA ASP A 143 9.93 6.75 7.70
C ASP A 143 11.06 7.74 8.00
N ASP A 144 11.24 8.70 7.08
CA ASP A 144 12.21 9.79 7.21
C ASP A 144 11.52 11.17 7.29
N GLY A 145 10.20 11.17 7.56
CA GLY A 145 9.38 12.38 7.62
C GLY A 145 8.84 12.82 6.27
N THR A 146 9.07 12.07 5.19
CA THR A 146 8.52 12.40 3.86
C THR A 146 7.11 11.85 3.68
N ILE A 147 6.13 12.75 3.54
CA ILE A 147 4.76 12.41 3.13
C ILE A 147 4.64 12.48 1.60
N ALA A 148 4.02 11.45 1.01
CA ALA A 148 3.77 11.39 -0.43
C ALA A 148 2.28 11.59 -0.72
N PRO A 149 1.89 12.63 -1.49
CA PRO A 149 0.48 12.87 -1.82
C PRO A 149 -0.22 11.68 -2.51
N THR A 150 0.52 10.88 -3.28
CA THR A 150 -0.01 9.69 -3.95
C THR A 150 -0.49 8.60 -2.97
N ALA A 151 0.05 8.54 -1.75
CA ALA A 151 -0.39 7.60 -0.73
C ALA A 151 -1.84 7.90 -0.29
N ALA A 152 -2.13 9.16 0.04
CA ALA A 152 -3.48 9.61 0.37
C ALA A 152 -4.39 9.62 -0.87
N GLY A 153 -3.89 10.11 -2.00
CA GLY A 153 -4.67 10.26 -3.25
C GLY A 153 -5.05 8.93 -3.90
N GLY A 154 -4.13 7.97 -3.98
CA GLY A 154 -4.44 6.61 -4.43
C GLY A 154 -5.42 5.88 -3.51
N SER A 155 -5.60 6.38 -2.28
CA SER A 155 -6.52 5.81 -1.31
C SER A 155 -7.94 6.42 -1.29
N ILE A 156 -8.27 7.36 -2.18
CA ILE A 156 -9.60 8.03 -2.20
C ILE A 156 -10.73 7.01 -2.27
N SER A 157 -10.58 5.94 -3.06
CA SER A 157 -11.61 4.89 -3.18
C SER A 157 -11.83 4.10 -1.88
N PHE A 158 -10.84 4.04 -0.98
CA PHE A 158 -10.91 3.27 0.26
C PHE A 158 -11.31 4.13 1.47
N THR A 159 -10.78 5.36 1.57
CA THR A 159 -10.98 6.29 2.70
C THR A 159 -11.25 7.72 2.19
N PRO A 160 -12.38 7.97 1.49
CA PRO A 160 -12.58 9.21 0.76
C PRO A 160 -12.52 10.46 1.65
N LYS A 161 -13.12 10.40 2.85
CA LYS A 161 -13.15 11.53 3.79
C LYS A 161 -11.73 11.90 4.25
N GLU A 162 -10.95 10.92 4.65
CA GLU A 162 -9.59 11.07 5.17
C GLU A 162 -8.62 11.50 4.07
N SER A 163 -8.73 10.89 2.89
CA SER A 163 -7.90 11.19 1.72
C SER A 163 -8.16 12.59 1.18
N ILE A 164 -9.43 12.99 1.01
CA ILE A 164 -9.78 14.33 0.53
C ILE A 164 -9.34 15.38 1.54
N LYS A 165 -9.51 15.13 2.85
CA LYS A 165 -9.00 16.03 3.90
C LYS A 165 -7.49 16.24 3.71
N ALA A 166 -6.73 15.17 3.57
CA ALA A 166 -5.27 15.25 3.43
C ALA A 166 -4.84 15.99 2.16
N LEU A 167 -5.41 15.66 1.01
CA LEU A 167 -5.09 16.32 -0.25
C LEU A 167 -5.42 17.82 -0.23
N ARG A 168 -6.55 18.21 0.36
CA ARG A 168 -6.90 19.63 0.53
C ARG A 168 -5.92 20.36 1.43
N THR A 169 -5.48 19.74 2.53
CA THR A 169 -4.47 20.32 3.40
C THR A 169 -3.13 20.46 2.69
N MET A 170 -2.67 19.45 1.96
CA MET A 170 -1.45 19.52 1.14
C MET A 170 -1.53 20.65 0.11
N TYR A 171 -2.67 20.79 -0.58
CA TYR A 171 -2.90 21.87 -1.53
C TYR A 171 -2.86 23.25 -0.86
N ALA A 172 -3.54 23.43 0.28
CA ALA A 172 -3.52 24.69 1.02
C ALA A 172 -2.12 25.09 1.50
N LEU A 173 -1.28 24.13 1.93
CA LEU A 173 0.11 24.39 2.31
C LEU A 173 0.97 24.86 1.13
N LEU A 174 0.74 24.33 -0.06
CA LEU A 174 1.43 24.78 -1.28
C LEU A 174 1.02 26.20 -1.65
N CYS A 175 -0.27 26.53 -1.58
CA CYS A 175 -0.78 27.86 -1.92
C CYS A 175 -0.33 28.94 -0.92
N THR A 176 -0.38 28.65 0.39
CA THR A 176 0.03 29.59 1.44
C THR A 176 1.54 29.74 1.59
N GLY A 177 2.32 28.75 1.11
CA GLY A 177 3.79 28.78 1.13
C GLY A 177 4.42 29.59 0.00
N ASN A 178 3.69 29.92 -1.07
CA ASN A 178 4.19 30.71 -2.19
C ASN A 178 4.21 32.23 -1.93
N ASP A 179 3.55 32.72 -0.88
CA ASP A 179 3.60 34.14 -0.46
C ASP A 179 4.79 34.45 0.48
N ARG A 180 5.70 33.49 0.70
CA ARG A 180 6.87 33.65 1.61
C ARG A 180 8.21 33.24 0.99
N ARG A 181 8.34 33.26 -0.34
CA ARG A 181 9.63 33.12 -1.03
C ARG A 181 9.98 34.39 -1.78
#